data_AF-A0A9P6Y9Z9-F1
#
_entry.id   AF-A0A9P6Y9Z9-F1
#
_cell.length_a   1.000
_cell.length_b   1.000
_cell.length_c   1.000
_cell.angle_alpha   90.00
_cell.angle_beta   90.00
_cell.angle_gamma   90.00
#
_symmetry.space_group_name_H-M   'P 1'
#
loop_
_entity.id
_entity.type
_entity.pdbx_description
1 polymer ?
#
loop_
_entity_poly.entity_id
_entity_poly.type
_entity_poly.pdbx_seq_one_letter_code
_entity_poly.pdbx_strand_id
1 'polypeptide(L)' 'MREVTAIDPKWLTEAAPTFFRIADANKISKRKKQEKIEPLFNRYEKPNEWRLSRARRGGRISQTFG' A
#
# COMPACT_ATOMS: atom_id res chain seq x y z
N MET A 1 8.22 -16.04 18.45
CA MET A 1 6.84 -16.45 18.82
C MET A 1 6.93 -17.90 19.27
N ARG A 2 6.67 -18.19 20.55
CA ARG A 2 6.95 -19.52 21.15
C ARG A 2 5.68 -20.34 21.36
N GLU A 3 4.62 -19.70 21.86
CA GLU A 3 3.29 -20.29 22.01
C GLU A 3 2.33 -19.56 21.08
N VAL A 4 1.70 -20.27 20.14
CA VAL A 4 0.83 -19.70 19.10
C VAL A 4 -0.44 -20.53 18.99
N THR A 5 -1.58 -19.88 19.12
CA THR A 5 -2.89 -20.48 18.92
C THR A 5 -3.70 -19.65 17.93
N ALA A 6 -4.54 -20.32 17.15
CA ALA A 6 -5.51 -19.63 16.30
C ALA A 6 -6.61 -19.01 17.16
N ILE A 7 -7.08 -17.83 16.78
CA ILE A 7 -8.18 -17.12 17.44
C ILE A 7 -9.15 -16.57 16.40
N ASP A 8 -10.42 -16.42 16.79
CA ASP A 8 -11.40 -15.66 16.02
C ASP A 8 -11.24 -14.15 16.33
N PRO A 9 -11.11 -13.27 15.32
CA PRO A 9 -11.07 -11.82 15.52
C PRO A 9 -12.22 -11.25 16.37
N LYS A 10 -13.39 -11.88 16.35
CA LYS A 10 -14.57 -11.43 17.12
C LYS A 10 -14.30 -11.43 18.64
N TRP A 11 -13.51 -12.39 19.14
CA TRP A 11 -13.20 -12.50 20.56
C TRP A 11 -12.45 -11.28 21.11
N LEU A 12 -11.63 -10.63 20.27
CA LEU A 12 -10.87 -9.44 20.68
C LEU A 12 -11.79 -8.24 20.94
N THR A 13 -12.81 -8.05 20.10
CA THR A 13 -13.77 -6.97 20.26
C THR A 13 -14.69 -7.17 21.46
N GLU A 14 -14.98 -8.43 21.82
CA GLU A 14 -15.81 -8.78 22.98
C GLU A 14 -15.03 -8.70 24.29
N ALA A 15 -13.80 -9.24 24.33
CA ALA A 15 -12.98 -9.26 25.53
C ALA A 15 -12.37 -7.89 25.88
N ALA A 16 -12.11 -7.04 24.88
CA ALA A 16 -11.44 -5.74 25.07
C ALA A 16 -12.01 -4.65 24.14
N PRO A 17 -13.26 -4.20 24.35
CA PRO A 17 -13.93 -3.23 23.48
C PRO A 17 -13.32 -1.81 23.51
N THR A 18 -12.54 -1.48 24.55
CA THR A 18 -11.84 -0.19 24.64
C THR A 18 -10.59 -0.14 23.75
N PHE A 19 -10.03 -1.30 23.41
CA PHE A 19 -8.79 -1.42 22.64
C PHE A 19 -9.04 -1.76 21.17
N PHE A 20 -10.04 -2.61 20.90
CA PHE A 20 -10.35 -3.08 19.56
C PHE A 20 -11.70 -2.56 19.05
N ARG A 21 -11.77 -2.27 17.74
CA ARG A 21 -12.99 -1.86 17.05
C ARG A 21 -13.07 -2.49 15.67
N ILE A 22 -14.28 -2.85 15.26
CA ILE A 22 -14.57 -3.34 13.92
C ILE A 22 -14.32 -2.22 12.89
N ALA A 23 -13.61 -2.54 11.82
CA ALA A 23 -13.38 -1.61 10.72
C ALA A 23 -14.67 -1.35 9.92
N ASP A 24 -14.92 -0.09 9.58
CA ASP A 24 -16.03 0.32 8.70
C ASP A 24 -15.72 -0.12 7.27
N ALA A 25 -16.58 -0.96 6.68
CA ALA A 25 -16.40 -1.50 5.33
C ALA A 25 -16.43 -0.42 4.24
N ASN A 26 -17.11 0.70 4.49
CA ASN A 26 -17.24 1.80 3.53
C ASN A 26 -16.09 2.79 3.60
N LYS A 27 -15.17 2.66 4.57
CA LYS A 27 -14.07 3.61 4.80
C LYS A 27 -12.72 2.92 4.80
N ILE A 28 -11.80 3.47 4.01
CA ILE A 28 -10.40 3.03 4.00
C ILE A 28 -9.69 3.60 5.23
N SER A 29 -9.08 2.74 6.05
CA SER A 29 -8.29 3.17 7.20
C SER A 29 -7.03 3.95 6.76
N LYS A 30 -6.52 4.83 7.64
CA LYS A 30 -5.30 5.59 7.35
C LYS A 30 -4.12 4.68 6.98
N ARG A 31 -3.99 3.55 7.69
CA ARG A 31 -2.97 2.52 7.43
C ARG A 31 -3.12 1.92 6.04
N LYS A 32 -4.31 1.44 5.69
CA LYS A 32 -4.58 0.86 4.37
C LYS A 32 -4.38 1.85 3.22
N LYS A 33 -4.69 3.14 3.44
CA LYS A 33 -4.42 4.21 2.45
C LYS A 33 -2.92 4.43 2.20
N GLN A 34 -2.07 4.17 3.17
CA GLN A 34 -0.62 4.37 3.08
C GLN A 34 0.10 3.15 2.50
N GLU A 35 -0.55 1.99 2.43
CA GLU A 35 0.00 0.80 1.79
C GLU A 35 0.27 1.08 0.31
N LYS A 36 1.47 0.72 -0.15
CA LYS A 36 1.90 0.83 -1.54
C LYS A 36 2.28 -0.57 -2.00
N ILE A 37 1.80 -0.95 -3.18
CA ILE A 37 2.22 -2.18 -3.83
C ILE A 37 3.58 -1.96 -4.49
N GLU A 38 4.46 -2.94 -4.33
CA GLU A 38 5.71 -3.02 -5.07
C GLU A 38 5.62 -4.19 -6.06
N PRO A 39 6.21 -4.06 -7.26
CA PRO A 39 6.23 -5.14 -8.22
C PRO A 39 7.09 -6.30 -7.71
N LEU A 40 6.83 -7.49 -8.25
CA LEU A 40 7.67 -8.65 -8.00
C LEU A 40 9.09 -8.41 -8.52
N PHE A 41 10.05 -9.02 -7.85
CA PHE A 41 11.46 -8.96 -8.25
C PHE A 41 11.68 -9.65 -9.60
N ASN A 42 12.38 -8.97 -10.50
CA ASN A 42 12.84 -9.50 -11.78
C ASN A 42 14.37 -9.35 -11.85
N ARG A 43 15.09 -10.44 -12.13
CA ARG A 43 16.56 -10.44 -12.21
C ARG A 43 17.08 -9.69 -13.44
N TYR A 44 16.29 -9.63 -14.52
CA TYR A 44 16.73 -9.09 -15.82
C TYR A 44 16.53 -7.57 -15.94
N GLU A 45 15.72 -6.96 -15.08
CA GLU A 45 15.38 -5.55 -15.13
C GLU A 45 16.00 -4.80 -13.95
N LYS A 46 16.44 -3.56 -14.17
CA LYS A 46 16.97 -2.75 -13.05
C LYS A 46 15.81 -2.22 -12.21
N PRO A 47 16.02 -2.00 -10.90
CA PRO A 47 14.97 -1.49 -10.02
C PRO A 47 14.35 -0.21 -10.56
N ASN A 48 13.02 -0.13 -10.56
CA ASN A 48 12.22 1.04 -10.97
C ASN A 48 12.24 1.41 -12.46
N GLU A 49 12.82 0.62 -13.36
CA GLU A 49 12.80 0.92 -14.81
C GLU A 49 11.40 0.97 -15.42
N TRP A 50 10.47 0.14 -14.92
CA TRP A 50 9.06 0.14 -15.31
C TRP A 50 8.34 1.48 -15.04
N ARG A 51 8.88 2.38 -14.21
CA ARG A 51 8.22 3.63 -13.86
C ARG A 51 8.24 4.59 -15.05
N LEU A 52 7.06 4.97 -15.54
CA LEU A 52 6.89 5.98 -16.60
C LEU A 52 7.59 7.31 -16.30
N SER A 53 7.77 7.66 -15.03
CA SER A 53 8.53 8.86 -14.62
C SER A 53 10.02 8.76 -14.88
N ARG A 54 10.58 7.55 -15.00
CA ARG A 54 11.97 7.30 -15.39
C ARG A 54 12.17 7.27 -16.90
N ALA A 55 11.13 6.89 -17.65
CA ALA A 55 11.18 6.98 -19.10
C ALA A 55 11.35 8.46 -19.50
N ARG A 56 12.52 8.81 -20.05
CA ARG A 56 12.77 10.14 -20.61
C ARG A 56 11.88 10.32 -21.84
N ARG A 57 10.65 10.80 -21.65
CA ARG A 57 9.89 11.37 -22.77
C ARG A 57 10.61 12.64 -23.20
N GLY A 58 10.90 12.74 -24.50
CA GLY A 58 11.58 13.87 -25.12
C GLY A 58 11.05 15.19 -24.56
N GLY A 59 11.98 16.12 -24.32
CA GLY A 59 11.76 17.35 -23.56
C GLY A 59 10.44 18.04 -23.90
N ARG A 60 9.80 18.61 -22.88
CA ARG A 60 8.72 19.59 -23.07
C ARG A 60 9.21 20.62 -24.10
N ILE A 61 8.71 20.53 -25.33
CA ILE A 61 8.83 21.63 -26.29
C ILE A 61 7.90 22.70 -25.73
N SER A 62 8.49 23.59 -24.93
CA SER A 62 7.84 24.81 -24.48
C SER A 62 7.63 25.69 -25.72
N GLN A 63 6.53 25.47 -26.46
CA GLN A 63 6.05 26.46 -27.40
C GLN A 63 5.34 27.54 -26.59
N THR A 64 6.09 28.55 -26.16
CA THR A 64 5.52 29.86 -25.84
C THR A 64 5.16 30.52 -27.18
N PHE A 65 3.87 30.60 -27.48
CA PHE A 65 3.39 31.50 -28.53
C PHE A 65 3.41 32.92 -27.95
N GLY A 66 4.04 33.86 -28.66
CA GLY A 66 4.10 35.27 -28.29
C GLY A 66 2.77 35.98 -28.44
#